data_AF-A6QYR9-F1
#
_entry.id   AF-A6QYR9-F1
#
_cell.length_a   1.000
_cell.length_b   1.000
_cell.length_c   1.000
_cell.angle_alpha   90.00
_cell.angle_beta   90.00
_cell.angle_gamma   90.00
#
_symmetry.space_group_name_H-M   'P 1'
#
loop_
_entity.id
_entity.type
_entity.pdbx_description
1 polymer ?
#
loop_
_entity_poly.entity_id
_entity_poly.type
_entity_poly.pdbx_seq_one_letter_code
_entity_poly.pdbx_strand_id
1 'polypeptide(L)'
;MADINDPVIKKRFEDGLGDMNRPIYRYLADQKWREYRRKIIVQRITQMKVIPDVLPHLDPIVDVKLAFGRRAIPPGEFVDSRVSSMPAKLNVQTFEHGEKLLTVAVVDLDVPDPEHDSFGFRCHFLAINVPISPTESRISLDKLSTDNQVIFPWLPPYAQKGSPYHRLSIVILEQKDQAALDLKQVAEKVQRDDFRLRSLQTRHQLKPIGVHLFRSKWDENTESVMKEFGIPGAEIEFRRKRIEPLPYKRRNPSSFR
;
A
#
# COMPACT_ATOMS: atom_id res chain seq x y z
N MET A 1 18.08 19.69 -22.54
CA MET A 1 19.26 18.93 -23.01
C MET A 1 20.58 19.69 -22.80
N ALA A 2 20.58 21.04 -22.74
CA ALA A 2 21.81 21.82 -22.58
C ALA A 2 22.58 21.55 -21.25
N ASP A 3 21.86 21.29 -20.17
CA ASP A 3 22.42 21.26 -18.80
C ASP A 3 22.89 19.88 -18.32
N ILE A 4 22.69 18.81 -19.11
CA ILE A 4 22.91 17.43 -18.63
C ILE A 4 24.39 17.08 -18.47
N ASN A 5 25.26 17.74 -19.25
CA ASN A 5 26.70 17.51 -19.24
C ASN A 5 27.44 18.48 -18.29
N ASP A 6 26.71 19.32 -17.55
CA ASP A 6 27.33 20.23 -16.58
C ASP A 6 27.76 19.46 -15.31
N PRO A 7 29.07 19.42 -15.00
CA PRO A 7 29.58 18.71 -13.83
C PRO A 7 29.07 19.30 -12.50
N VAL A 8 28.76 20.60 -12.45
CA VAL A 8 28.23 21.26 -11.24
C VAL A 8 26.80 20.81 -10.96
N ILE A 9 25.98 20.65 -12.01
CA ILE A 9 24.60 20.16 -11.88
C ILE A 9 24.60 18.70 -11.43
N LYS A 10 25.46 17.87 -12.04
CA LYS A 10 25.61 16.47 -11.61
C LYS A 10 26.04 16.37 -10.16
N LYS A 11 27.06 17.13 -9.74
CA LYS A 11 27.53 17.16 -8.35
C LYS A 11 26.40 17.56 -7.39
N ARG A 12 25.68 18.65 -7.67
CA ARG A 12 24.55 19.10 -6.82
C ARG A 12 23.44 18.06 -6.71
N PHE A 13 23.15 17.35 -7.80
CA PHE A 13 22.18 16.26 -7.79
C PHE A 13 22.65 15.09 -6.91
N GLU A 14 23.91 14.67 -7.04
CA GLU A 14 24.51 13.59 -6.26
C GLU A 14 24.58 13.92 -4.76
N ASP A 15 24.86 15.18 -4.43
CA ASP A 15 24.86 15.71 -3.07
C ASP A 15 23.45 15.88 -2.48
N GLY A 16 22.38 15.68 -3.28
CA GLY A 16 20.99 15.84 -2.85
C GLY A 16 20.53 17.29 -2.68
N LEU A 17 21.31 18.26 -3.18
CA LEU A 17 21.04 19.70 -3.15
C LEU A 17 20.35 20.20 -4.44
N GLY A 18 19.89 19.27 -5.29
CA GLY A 18 19.19 19.57 -6.52
C GLY A 18 17.80 20.14 -6.27
N ASP A 19 17.48 21.25 -6.94
CA ASP A 19 16.17 21.88 -6.88
C ASP A 19 15.16 21.18 -7.80
N MET A 20 14.21 20.47 -7.21
CA MET A 20 13.18 19.72 -7.96
C MET A 20 12.20 20.62 -8.74
N ASN A 21 12.24 21.95 -8.58
CA ASN A 21 11.54 22.87 -9.48
C ASN A 21 12.20 22.99 -10.86
N ARG A 22 13.50 22.68 -10.98
CA ARG A 22 14.16 22.66 -12.29
C ARG A 22 13.95 21.33 -13.01
N PRO A 23 13.60 21.34 -14.30
CA PRO A 23 13.37 20.12 -15.08
C PRO A 23 14.55 19.14 -15.08
N ILE A 24 15.79 19.66 -15.07
CA ILE A 24 16.99 18.83 -15.12
C ILE A 24 17.13 17.91 -13.90
N TYR A 25 16.88 18.41 -12.69
CA TYR A 25 16.98 17.61 -11.47
C TYR A 25 15.85 16.58 -11.39
N ARG A 26 14.63 16.92 -11.84
CA ARG A 26 13.53 15.95 -11.93
C ARG A 26 13.85 14.82 -12.91
N TYR A 27 14.41 15.17 -14.08
CA TYR A 27 14.82 14.19 -15.08
C TYR A 27 15.90 13.24 -14.54
N LEU A 28 16.95 13.78 -13.90
CA LEU A 28 18.01 12.97 -13.28
C LEU A 28 17.45 12.08 -12.15
N ALA A 29 16.52 12.60 -11.35
CA ALA A 29 15.85 11.84 -10.29
C ALA A 29 15.02 10.67 -10.86
N ASP A 30 14.24 10.90 -11.92
CA ASP A 30 13.44 9.88 -12.59
C ASP A 30 14.32 8.79 -13.19
N GLN A 31 15.41 9.17 -13.89
CA GLN A 31 16.37 8.20 -14.46
C GLN A 31 16.98 7.33 -13.36
N LYS A 32 17.54 7.93 -12.31
CA LYS A 32 18.14 7.21 -11.17
C LYS A 32 17.13 6.28 -10.48
N TRP A 33 15.87 6.70 -10.37
CA TRP A 33 14.82 5.87 -9.80
C TRP A 33 14.46 4.68 -10.72
N ARG A 34 14.30 4.91 -12.03
CA ARG A 34 13.99 3.89 -13.03
C ARG A 34 15.08 2.83 -13.18
N GLU A 35 16.34 3.22 -13.00
CA GLU A 35 17.49 2.33 -13.11
C GLU A 35 17.47 1.18 -12.09
N TYR A 36 16.99 1.44 -10.86
CA TYR A 36 17.08 0.48 -9.76
C TYR A 36 15.80 0.37 -8.93
N ARG A 37 15.39 1.45 -8.24
CA ARG A 37 14.33 1.38 -7.23
C ARG A 37 12.95 1.08 -7.83
N ARG A 38 12.65 1.59 -9.02
CA ARG A 38 11.45 1.22 -9.77
C ARG A 38 11.41 -0.28 -10.08
N LYS A 39 12.55 -0.88 -10.45
CA LYS A 39 12.63 -2.32 -10.75
C LYS A 39 12.33 -3.17 -9.51
N ILE A 40 12.81 -2.74 -8.34
CA ILE A 40 12.51 -3.42 -7.07
C ILE A 40 11.01 -3.37 -6.76
N ILE A 41 10.39 -2.19 -6.84
CA ILE A 41 8.96 -2.10 -6.51
C ILE A 41 8.11 -2.88 -7.51
N VAL A 42 8.41 -2.80 -8.81
CA VAL A 42 7.74 -3.60 -9.86
C VAL A 42 7.89 -5.09 -9.59
N GLN A 43 9.11 -5.56 -9.26
CA GLN A 43 9.33 -6.95 -8.88
C GLN A 43 8.46 -7.35 -7.68
N ARG A 44 8.38 -6.52 -6.64
CA ARG A 44 7.66 -6.83 -5.41
C ARG A 44 6.14 -6.85 -5.61
N ILE A 45 5.57 -5.90 -6.34
CA ILE A 45 4.13 -5.89 -6.60
C ILE A 45 3.68 -7.06 -7.48
N THR A 46 4.54 -7.52 -8.40
CA THR A 46 4.27 -8.71 -9.21
C THR A 46 4.43 -9.99 -8.37
N GLN A 47 5.53 -10.15 -7.65
CA GLN A 47 5.78 -11.35 -6.84
C GLN A 47 4.75 -11.54 -5.72
N MET A 48 4.34 -10.44 -5.08
CA MET A 48 3.36 -10.47 -4.01
C MET A 48 1.93 -10.28 -4.52
N LYS A 49 1.69 -10.39 -5.84
CA LYS A 49 0.38 -10.34 -6.49
C LYS A 49 -0.48 -9.11 -6.12
N VAL A 50 0.14 -8.00 -5.73
CA VAL A 50 -0.58 -6.72 -5.57
C VAL A 50 -1.28 -6.36 -6.89
N ILE A 51 -0.61 -6.66 -8.00
CA ILE A 51 -1.21 -6.82 -9.31
C ILE A 51 -1.29 -8.33 -9.59
N PRO A 52 -2.46 -8.91 -9.86
CA PRO A 52 -3.73 -8.25 -10.15
C PRO A 52 -4.60 -7.97 -8.92
N ASP A 53 -4.32 -8.50 -7.72
CA ASP A 53 -5.31 -8.60 -6.63
C ASP A 53 -5.94 -7.23 -6.26
N VAL A 54 -5.12 -6.22 -5.94
CA VAL A 54 -5.60 -4.87 -5.58
C VAL A 54 -6.10 -4.12 -6.81
N LEU A 55 -5.29 -4.10 -7.85
CA LEU A 55 -5.51 -3.34 -9.08
C LEU A 55 -5.14 -4.18 -10.29
N PRO A 56 -5.91 -4.10 -11.38
CA PRO A 56 -5.66 -4.90 -12.58
C PRO A 56 -4.35 -4.49 -13.29
N HIS A 57 -4.01 -3.21 -13.24
CA HIS A 57 -2.79 -2.66 -13.83
C HIS A 57 -2.33 -1.45 -13.03
N LEU A 58 -1.04 -1.36 -12.77
CA LEU A 58 -0.39 -0.20 -12.18
C LEU A 58 1.05 -0.18 -12.69
N ASP A 59 1.40 0.90 -13.38
CA ASP A 59 2.79 1.19 -13.73
C ASP A 59 3.27 2.36 -12.89
N PRO A 60 4.16 2.16 -11.89
CA PRO A 60 4.61 3.25 -11.05
C PRO A 60 5.32 4.32 -11.88
N ILE A 61 4.86 5.57 -11.73
CA ILE A 61 5.47 6.78 -12.29
C ILE A 61 5.93 7.77 -11.20
N VAL A 62 5.59 7.51 -9.93
CA VAL A 62 6.12 8.26 -8.77
C VAL A 62 6.87 7.32 -7.84
N ASP A 63 7.91 7.84 -7.18
CA ASP A 63 8.66 7.07 -6.18
C ASP A 63 7.98 7.22 -4.81
N VAL A 64 7.48 6.10 -4.28
CA VAL A 64 6.86 6.05 -2.95
C VAL A 64 7.84 5.43 -1.98
N LYS A 65 8.12 6.11 -0.86
CA LYS A 65 8.89 5.57 0.28
C LYS A 65 8.01 5.54 1.50
N LEU A 66 8.09 4.43 2.24
CA LEU A 66 7.40 4.25 3.51
C LEU A 66 8.39 4.41 4.67
N ALA A 67 7.95 5.06 5.73
CA ALA A 67 8.63 5.05 7.02
C ALA A 67 7.62 4.99 8.17
N PHE A 68 8.01 4.33 9.25
CA PHE A 68 7.35 4.42 10.55
C PHE A 68 8.31 5.11 11.52
N GLY A 69 7.90 6.26 12.07
CA GLY A 69 8.78 7.10 12.88
C GLY A 69 10.02 7.56 12.09
N ARG A 70 11.21 7.07 12.48
CA ARG A 70 12.50 7.32 11.80
C ARG A 70 12.97 6.17 10.92
N ARG A 71 12.30 5.01 10.98
CA ARG A 71 12.72 3.79 10.26
C ARG A 71 12.09 3.77 8.88
N ALA A 72 12.93 3.83 7.84
CA ALA A 72 12.50 3.58 6.47
C ALA A 72 12.22 2.08 6.28
N ILE A 73 11.13 1.76 5.57
CA ILE A 73 10.67 0.40 5.34
C ILE A 73 10.87 0.04 3.86
N PRO A 74 11.78 -0.89 3.54
CA PRO A 74 11.90 -1.50 2.23
C PRO A 74 10.59 -2.14 1.71
N PRO A 75 10.34 -2.12 0.38
CA PRO A 75 9.18 -2.77 -0.20
C PRO A 75 9.08 -4.27 0.11
N GLY A 76 7.98 -4.66 0.74
CA GLY A 76 7.67 -6.04 1.10
C GLY A 76 8.34 -6.53 2.39
N GLU A 77 8.94 -5.65 3.19
CA GLU A 77 9.50 -6.01 4.49
C GLU A 77 8.42 -6.45 5.48
N PHE A 78 8.78 -7.35 6.41
CA PHE A 78 7.94 -7.66 7.56
C PHE A 78 8.10 -6.58 8.64
N VAL A 79 6.99 -5.97 9.05
CA VAL A 79 6.97 -4.92 10.05
C VAL A 79 6.30 -5.44 11.31
N ASP A 80 6.94 -5.19 12.45
CA ASP A 80 6.41 -5.50 13.79
C ASP A 80 5.16 -4.66 14.07
N SER A 81 4.16 -5.27 14.70
CA SER A 81 2.86 -4.69 14.97
C SER A 81 2.95 -3.42 15.83
N ARG A 82 3.91 -3.32 16.76
CA ARG A 82 4.18 -2.11 17.55
C ARG A 82 4.78 -1.00 16.70
N VAL A 83 5.57 -1.33 15.69
CA VAL A 83 6.15 -0.33 14.78
C VAL A 83 5.07 0.22 13.84
N SER A 84 4.22 -0.66 13.30
CA SER A 84 3.13 -0.27 12.40
C SER A 84 1.87 0.23 13.11
N SER A 85 1.82 0.23 14.45
CA SER A 85 0.69 0.83 15.18
C SER A 85 0.65 2.35 15.03
N MET A 86 1.82 2.98 14.87
CA MET A 86 1.90 4.40 14.55
C MET A 86 1.52 4.67 13.09
N PRO A 87 0.85 5.79 12.79
CA PRO A 87 0.57 6.20 11.43
C PRO A 87 1.84 6.31 10.58
N ALA A 88 1.75 5.84 9.34
CA ALA A 88 2.86 5.87 8.39
C ALA A 88 3.24 7.29 7.97
N LYS A 89 4.51 7.45 7.57
CA LYS A 89 5.01 8.62 6.85
C LYS A 89 5.41 8.18 5.45
N LEU A 90 4.89 8.90 4.47
CA LEU A 90 5.15 8.65 3.06
C LEU A 90 6.02 9.78 2.49
N ASN A 91 6.91 9.41 1.57
CA ASN A 91 7.55 10.36 0.67
C ASN A 91 7.17 9.94 -0.75
N VAL A 92 6.31 10.72 -1.39
CA VAL A 92 5.78 10.48 -2.74
C VAL A 92 6.42 11.50 -3.68
N GLN A 93 7.55 11.12 -4.27
CA GLN A 93 8.29 11.99 -5.18
C GLN A 93 7.71 11.89 -6.59
N THR A 94 7.10 12.99 -7.05
CA THR A 94 6.75 13.19 -8.46
C THR A 94 7.95 13.70 -9.26
N PHE A 95 8.03 13.29 -10.53
CA PHE A 95 9.04 13.75 -11.49
C PHE A 95 8.46 14.70 -12.55
N GLU A 96 7.14 14.90 -12.54
CA GLU A 96 6.45 15.86 -13.39
C GLU A 96 6.42 17.23 -12.73
N HIS A 97 6.22 18.29 -13.52
CA HIS A 97 6.01 19.62 -12.96
C HIS A 97 4.57 19.80 -12.44
N GLY A 98 4.38 20.75 -11.53
CA GLY A 98 3.06 21.11 -11.01
C GLY A 98 2.68 20.38 -9.73
N GLU A 99 1.61 20.88 -9.12
CA GLU A 99 0.97 20.27 -7.96
C GLU A 99 -0.01 19.18 -8.41
N LYS A 100 -0.13 18.11 -7.62
CA LYS A 100 -1.10 17.05 -7.85
C LYS A 100 -1.91 16.78 -6.58
N LEU A 101 -3.20 16.53 -6.74
CA LEU A 101 -4.08 16.02 -5.69
C LEU A 101 -4.13 14.49 -5.76
N LEU A 102 -3.84 13.86 -4.64
CA LEU A 102 -3.78 12.42 -4.52
C LEU A 102 -4.84 11.87 -3.58
N THR A 103 -5.27 10.66 -3.91
CA THR A 103 -5.93 9.72 -3.00
C THR A 103 -4.90 8.69 -2.52
N VAL A 104 -4.79 8.53 -1.21
CA VAL A 104 -3.91 7.56 -0.55
C VAL A 104 -4.76 6.49 0.10
N ALA A 105 -4.60 5.24 -0.34
CA ALA A 105 -5.32 4.10 0.22
C ALA A 105 -4.33 3.05 0.73
N VAL A 106 -4.57 2.53 1.94
CA VAL A 106 -3.82 1.42 2.53
C VAL A 106 -4.79 0.26 2.70
N VAL A 107 -4.52 -0.84 2.01
CA VAL A 107 -5.44 -1.97 1.88
C VAL A 107 -4.73 -3.27 2.28
N ASP A 108 -5.39 -4.04 3.14
CA ASP A 108 -5.08 -5.43 3.46
C ASP A 108 -5.96 -6.34 2.60
N LEU A 109 -5.36 -7.37 2.01
CA LEU A 109 -6.02 -8.30 1.07
C LEU A 109 -6.16 -9.71 1.66
N ASP A 110 -5.56 -9.95 2.82
CA ASP A 110 -5.37 -11.29 3.36
C ASP A 110 -6.10 -11.43 4.71
N VAL A 111 -7.20 -10.68 4.90
CA VAL A 111 -8.03 -10.80 6.10
C VAL A 111 -8.79 -12.12 6.03
N PRO A 112 -8.57 -13.07 6.95
CA PRO A 112 -9.21 -14.38 6.88
C PRO A 112 -10.73 -14.26 7.07
N ASP A 113 -11.49 -14.90 6.17
CA ASP A 113 -12.94 -15.08 6.24
C ASP A 113 -13.27 -16.58 6.39
N PRO A 114 -13.43 -17.08 7.63
CA PRO A 114 -13.66 -18.50 7.89
C PRO A 114 -15.03 -18.99 7.45
N GLU A 115 -16.03 -18.10 7.35
CA GLU A 115 -17.40 -18.47 6.96
C GLU A 115 -17.46 -18.86 5.49
N HIS A 116 -16.72 -18.13 4.64
CA HIS A 116 -16.68 -18.35 3.20
C HIS A 116 -15.42 -19.11 2.72
N ASP A 117 -14.59 -19.61 3.64
CA ASP A 117 -13.29 -20.27 3.35
C ASP A 117 -12.44 -19.45 2.37
N SER A 118 -12.34 -18.13 2.61
CA SER A 118 -11.72 -17.18 1.69
C SER A 118 -10.97 -16.06 2.42
N PHE A 119 -10.48 -15.08 1.66
CA PHE A 119 -9.87 -13.86 2.21
C PHE A 119 -10.71 -12.64 1.82
N GLY A 120 -10.95 -11.78 2.79
CA GLY A 120 -11.58 -10.48 2.63
C GLY A 120 -10.57 -9.34 2.50
N PHE A 121 -11.11 -8.17 2.15
CA PHE A 121 -10.36 -6.94 2.00
C PHE A 121 -10.65 -5.99 3.15
N ARG A 122 -9.64 -5.30 3.65
CA ARG A 122 -9.84 -4.27 4.68
C ARG A 122 -9.03 -3.02 4.39
N CYS A 123 -9.68 -1.86 4.47
CA CYS A 123 -9.01 -0.58 4.40
C CYS A 123 -8.40 -0.24 5.77
N HIS A 124 -7.09 -0.04 5.82
CA HIS A 124 -6.41 0.43 7.03
C HIS A 124 -6.36 1.96 7.09
N PHE A 125 -6.33 2.63 5.95
CA PHE A 125 -6.32 4.09 5.86
C PHE A 125 -6.82 4.55 4.50
N LEU A 126 -7.61 5.61 4.47
CA LEU A 126 -8.06 6.26 3.24
C LEU A 126 -8.10 7.76 3.43
N ALA A 127 -7.36 8.48 2.58
CA ALA A 127 -7.44 9.93 2.46
C ALA A 127 -7.52 10.37 1.01
N ILE A 128 -8.19 11.50 0.80
CA ILE A 128 -8.37 12.17 -0.50
C ILE A 128 -7.82 13.60 -0.40
N ASN A 129 -7.70 14.27 -1.55
CA ASN A 129 -7.29 15.67 -1.65
C ASN A 129 -5.94 15.94 -0.97
N VAL A 130 -4.99 15.00 -1.07
CA VAL A 130 -3.66 15.15 -0.50
C VAL A 130 -2.76 15.82 -1.54
N PRO A 131 -2.35 17.09 -1.33
CA PRO A 131 -1.51 17.80 -2.28
C PRO A 131 -0.07 17.28 -2.22
N ILE A 132 0.56 17.15 -3.39
CA ILE A 132 2.00 16.96 -3.52
C ILE A 132 2.57 17.85 -4.61
N SER A 133 3.84 18.19 -4.48
CA SER A 133 4.61 18.84 -5.53
C SER A 133 6.01 18.21 -5.60
N PRO A 134 6.82 18.51 -6.64
CA PRO A 134 8.19 18.00 -6.73
C PRO A 134 9.06 18.38 -5.54
N THR A 135 8.77 19.52 -4.89
CA THR A 135 9.49 20.01 -3.72
C THR A 135 8.82 19.63 -2.40
N GLU A 136 7.50 19.41 -2.41
CA GLU A 136 6.70 19.00 -1.25
C GLU A 136 6.15 17.59 -1.46
N SER A 137 6.99 16.60 -1.21
CA SER A 137 6.68 15.18 -1.43
C SER A 137 6.33 14.40 -0.16
N ARG A 138 6.49 15.03 1.02
CA ARG A 138 6.35 14.35 2.32
C ARG A 138 4.91 14.43 2.82
N ILE A 139 4.31 13.27 3.05
CA ILE A 139 2.95 13.14 3.61
C ILE A 139 3.07 12.39 4.94
N SER A 140 2.65 13.02 6.03
CA SER A 140 2.54 12.35 7.34
C SER A 140 1.06 12.06 7.59
N LEU A 141 0.67 10.78 7.65
CA LEU A 141 -0.75 10.39 7.66
C LEU A 141 -1.48 10.86 8.94
N ASP A 142 -0.74 11.08 10.02
CA ASP A 142 -1.20 11.67 11.29
C ASP A 142 -1.52 13.17 11.21
N LYS A 143 -1.00 13.87 10.21
CA LYS A 143 -1.14 15.33 10.07
C LYS A 143 -2.18 15.75 9.04
N LEU A 144 -2.82 14.80 8.38
CA LEU A 144 -3.86 15.09 7.39
C LEU A 144 -5.14 15.56 8.09
N SER A 145 -5.84 16.51 7.46
CA SER A 145 -7.06 17.08 8.02
C SER A 145 -8.18 16.04 8.07
N THR A 146 -8.74 15.80 9.26
CA THR A 146 -9.89 14.92 9.46
C THR A 146 -11.17 15.46 8.83
N ASP A 147 -11.27 16.77 8.66
CA ASP A 147 -12.51 17.42 8.21
C ASP A 147 -12.64 17.36 6.68
N ASN A 148 -11.51 17.37 5.96
CA ASN A 148 -11.49 17.56 4.51
C ASN A 148 -10.68 16.51 3.72
N GLN A 149 -9.84 15.70 4.39
CA GLN A 149 -8.95 14.76 3.69
C GLN A 149 -9.14 13.30 4.14
N VAL A 150 -9.21 13.04 5.45
CA VAL A 150 -9.21 11.67 5.97
C VAL A 150 -10.63 11.11 5.99
N ILE A 151 -10.85 10.00 5.27
CA ILE A 151 -12.11 9.24 5.29
C ILE A 151 -12.01 8.12 6.33
N PHE A 152 -10.92 7.35 6.28
CA PHE A 152 -10.64 6.31 7.26
C PHE A 152 -9.32 6.62 7.97
N PRO A 153 -9.35 6.88 9.29
CA PRO A 153 -8.11 7.13 10.05
C PRO A 153 -7.24 5.89 10.10
N TRP A 154 -5.98 6.05 10.50
CA TRP A 154 -5.04 4.94 10.54
C TRP A 154 -5.52 3.87 11.53
N LEU A 155 -5.77 2.67 11.01
CA LEU A 155 -5.97 1.47 11.80
C LEU A 155 -4.67 0.68 11.79
N PRO A 156 -4.06 0.40 12.96
CA PRO A 156 -2.90 -0.46 13.06
C PRO A 156 -3.10 -1.77 12.27
N PRO A 157 -2.14 -2.17 11.42
CA PRO A 157 -2.14 -3.49 10.82
C PRO A 157 -2.06 -4.58 11.88
N TYR A 158 -2.86 -5.62 11.71
CA TYR A 158 -2.84 -6.80 12.57
C TYR A 158 -3.17 -8.04 11.75
N ALA A 159 -2.62 -9.17 12.19
CA ALA A 159 -2.89 -10.49 11.64
C ALA A 159 -3.23 -11.40 12.82
N GLN A 160 -4.23 -12.27 12.67
CA GLN A 160 -4.63 -13.18 13.75
C GLN A 160 -3.63 -14.33 13.90
N LYS A 161 -3.59 -14.96 15.08
CA LYS A 161 -2.60 -16.02 15.33
C LYS A 161 -2.88 -17.19 14.40
N GLY A 162 -1.83 -17.70 13.75
CA GLY A 162 -1.94 -18.83 12.83
C GLY A 162 -2.48 -18.51 11.44
N SER A 163 -2.94 -17.27 11.16
CA SER A 163 -3.15 -16.84 9.78
C SER A 163 -1.80 -16.69 9.05
N PRO A 164 -1.78 -16.76 7.71
CA PRO A 164 -0.61 -16.34 6.93
C PRO A 164 -0.25 -14.87 7.20
N TYR A 165 0.87 -14.41 6.65
CA TYR A 165 1.16 -12.98 6.69
C TYR A 165 0.14 -12.19 5.86
N HIS A 166 -0.11 -10.95 6.27
CA HIS A 166 -0.99 -10.02 5.58
C HIS A 166 -0.17 -9.04 4.74
N ARG A 167 -0.60 -8.81 3.49
CA ARG A 167 0.03 -7.86 2.56
C ARG A 167 -0.67 -6.51 2.66
N LEU A 168 0.01 -5.53 3.24
CA LEU A 168 -0.48 -4.16 3.33
C LEU A 168 0.03 -3.37 2.14
N SER A 169 -0.87 -3.10 1.20
CA SER A 169 -0.59 -2.36 -0.03
C SER A 169 -0.98 -0.90 0.16
N ILE A 170 -0.01 -0.01 0.00
CA ILE A 170 -0.20 1.45 0.00
C ILE A 170 -0.24 1.88 -1.46
N VAL A 171 -1.40 2.31 -1.92
CA VAL A 171 -1.62 2.73 -3.31
C VAL A 171 -1.86 4.23 -3.35
N ILE A 172 -1.15 4.87 -4.29
CA ILE A 172 -1.27 6.29 -4.57
C ILE A 172 -2.00 6.45 -5.90
N LEU A 173 -3.14 7.14 -5.86
CA LEU A 173 -3.93 7.44 -7.05
C LEU A 173 -4.00 8.95 -7.26
N GLU A 174 -3.76 9.37 -8.49
CA GLU A 174 -3.94 10.73 -8.95
C GLU A 174 -5.43 11.00 -9.18
N GLN A 175 -5.92 12.13 -8.66
CA GLN A 175 -7.28 12.58 -8.89
C GLN A 175 -7.43 13.14 -10.31
N LYS A 176 -8.55 12.81 -10.94
CA LYS A 176 -8.85 13.28 -12.29
C LYS A 176 -8.87 14.81 -12.33
N ASP A 177 -8.21 15.37 -13.35
CA ASP A 177 -8.14 16.81 -13.63
C ASP A 177 -7.65 17.66 -12.45
N GLN A 178 -6.95 17.04 -11.47
CA GLN A 178 -6.60 17.67 -10.18
C GLN A 178 -7.79 18.31 -9.46
N ALA A 179 -8.99 17.78 -9.69
CA ALA A 179 -10.20 18.26 -9.05
C ALA A 179 -10.35 17.66 -7.65
N ALA A 180 -10.67 18.50 -6.67
CA ALA A 180 -10.94 18.05 -5.31
C ALA A 180 -12.22 17.18 -5.27
N LEU A 181 -12.16 16.09 -4.53
CA LEU A 181 -13.29 15.21 -4.28
C LEU A 181 -14.05 15.65 -3.02
N ASP A 182 -15.36 15.50 -3.03
CA ASP A 182 -16.19 15.74 -1.84
C ASP A 182 -16.05 14.59 -0.84
N LEU A 183 -15.59 14.90 0.38
CA LEU A 183 -15.32 13.89 1.41
C LEU A 183 -16.57 13.11 1.80
N LYS A 184 -17.72 13.77 1.95
CA LYS A 184 -18.96 13.14 2.40
C LYS A 184 -19.47 12.16 1.35
N GLN A 185 -19.48 12.59 0.08
CA GLN A 185 -19.92 11.74 -1.03
C GLN A 185 -19.05 10.49 -1.19
N VAL A 186 -17.73 10.62 -0.98
CA VAL A 186 -16.84 9.45 -1.02
C VAL A 186 -17.09 8.56 0.19
N ALA A 187 -17.14 9.13 1.40
CA ALA A 187 -17.33 8.42 2.66
C ALA A 187 -18.63 7.59 2.70
N GLU A 188 -19.74 8.12 2.17
CA GLU A 188 -21.02 7.41 2.08
C GLU A 188 -20.98 6.15 1.20
N LYS A 189 -19.99 6.04 0.31
CA LYS A 189 -19.92 4.98 -0.70
C LYS A 189 -18.74 4.04 -0.50
N VAL A 190 -18.06 4.14 0.65
CA VAL A 190 -16.96 3.26 1.04
C VAL A 190 -17.20 2.76 2.46
N GLN A 191 -16.75 1.55 2.73
CA GLN A 191 -16.75 0.94 4.05
C GLN A 191 -15.37 0.34 4.31
N ARG A 192 -15.04 0.12 5.58
CA ARG A 192 -13.70 -0.33 5.97
C ARG A 192 -13.46 -1.81 5.62
N ASP A 193 -14.44 -2.67 5.88
CA ASP A 193 -14.40 -4.10 5.59
C ASP A 193 -15.02 -4.41 4.21
N ASP A 194 -14.54 -5.43 3.52
CA ASP A 194 -14.76 -5.69 2.07
C ASP A 194 -14.45 -4.45 1.20
N PHE A 195 -13.41 -3.68 1.56
CA PHE A 195 -13.03 -2.49 0.81
C PHE A 195 -12.38 -2.85 -0.53
N ARG A 196 -13.03 -2.47 -1.63
CA ARG A 196 -12.53 -2.68 -2.99
C ARG A 196 -12.01 -1.40 -3.61
N LEU A 197 -10.68 -1.27 -3.69
CA LEU A 197 -10.03 -0.10 -4.27
C LEU A 197 -10.44 0.15 -5.74
N ARG A 198 -10.66 -0.93 -6.51
CA ARG A 198 -11.10 -0.83 -7.91
C ARG A 198 -12.43 -0.09 -8.07
N SER A 199 -13.36 -0.28 -7.14
CA SER A 199 -14.66 0.40 -7.18
C SER A 199 -14.49 1.91 -6.99
N LEU A 200 -13.61 2.32 -6.06
CA LEU A 200 -13.28 3.72 -5.85
C LEU A 200 -12.57 4.32 -7.07
N GLN A 201 -11.60 3.58 -7.62
CA GLN A 201 -10.85 3.97 -8.81
C GLN A 201 -11.79 4.25 -9.99
N THR A 202 -12.68 3.33 -10.32
CA THR A 202 -13.60 3.48 -11.46
C THR A 202 -14.59 4.61 -11.23
N ARG A 203 -15.16 4.73 -10.03
CA ARG A 203 -16.17 5.75 -9.70
C ARG A 203 -15.64 7.17 -9.86
N HIS A 204 -14.42 7.43 -9.38
CA HIS A 204 -13.82 8.76 -9.42
C HIS A 204 -12.76 8.92 -10.52
N GLN A 205 -12.65 7.94 -11.41
CA GLN A 205 -11.70 7.92 -12.53
C GLN A 205 -10.25 8.17 -12.07
N LEU A 206 -9.89 7.59 -10.93
CA LEU A 206 -8.58 7.77 -10.33
C LEU A 206 -7.53 7.02 -11.13
N LYS A 207 -6.37 7.65 -11.33
CA LYS A 207 -5.25 7.03 -12.03
C LYS A 207 -4.24 6.48 -11.03
N PRO A 208 -4.00 5.16 -10.97
CA PRO A 208 -2.94 4.62 -10.12
C PRO A 208 -1.56 5.06 -10.63
N ILE A 209 -0.81 5.79 -9.80
CA ILE A 209 0.51 6.35 -10.18
C ILE A 209 1.67 5.81 -9.34
N GLY A 210 1.40 5.28 -8.15
CA GLY A 210 2.43 4.88 -7.21
C GLY A 210 1.95 3.78 -6.28
N VAL A 211 2.89 3.00 -5.77
CA VAL A 211 2.62 1.89 -4.86
C VAL A 211 3.80 1.64 -3.94
N HIS A 212 3.50 1.25 -2.71
CA HIS A 212 4.41 0.61 -1.79
C HIS A 212 3.68 -0.55 -1.12
N LEU A 213 4.42 -1.47 -0.54
CA LEU A 213 3.85 -2.52 0.30
C LEU A 213 4.78 -2.87 1.45
N PHE A 214 4.20 -3.41 2.51
CA PHE A 214 4.89 -4.10 3.59
C PHE A 214 4.01 -5.27 4.06
N ARG A 215 4.54 -6.14 4.91
CA ARG A 215 3.82 -7.30 5.42
C ARG A 215 3.74 -7.25 6.94
N SER A 216 2.61 -7.66 7.48
CA SER A 216 2.43 -7.91 8.91
C SER A 216 2.14 -9.40 9.13
N LYS A 217 2.46 -9.89 10.32
CA LYS A 217 2.11 -11.24 10.78
C LYS A 217 1.92 -11.18 12.29
N TRP A 218 1.30 -12.20 12.87
CA TRP A 218 1.22 -12.30 14.33
C TRP A 218 2.62 -12.28 14.94
N ASP A 219 2.81 -11.41 15.93
CA ASP A 219 4.02 -11.28 16.75
C ASP A 219 3.66 -11.16 18.23
N GLU A 220 4.66 -11.00 19.09
CA GLU A 220 4.50 -10.90 20.55
C GLU A 220 3.74 -9.64 20.98
N ASN A 221 3.74 -8.60 20.14
CA ASN A 221 3.12 -7.31 20.43
C ASN A 221 1.67 -7.21 19.93
N THR A 222 1.27 -8.09 19.00
CA THR A 222 0.00 -7.99 18.26
C THR A 222 -1.20 -7.95 19.20
N GLU A 223 -1.25 -8.83 20.20
CA GLU A 223 -2.32 -8.87 21.19
C GLU A 223 -2.43 -7.55 21.97
N SER A 224 -1.29 -6.98 22.39
CA SER A 224 -1.28 -5.71 23.13
C SER A 224 -1.74 -4.54 22.24
N VAL A 225 -1.31 -4.50 20.98
CA VAL A 225 -1.73 -3.46 20.02
C VAL A 225 -3.23 -3.60 19.74
N MET A 226 -3.74 -4.80 19.56
CA MET A 226 -5.17 -5.02 19.35
C MET A 226 -6.00 -4.53 20.55
N LYS A 227 -5.58 -4.86 21.78
CA LYS A 227 -6.26 -4.36 23.01
C LYS A 227 -6.21 -2.84 23.14
N GLU A 228 -5.06 -2.23 22.89
CA GLU A 228 -4.85 -0.77 22.99
C GLU A 228 -5.75 0.00 22.02
N PHE A 229 -5.97 -0.55 20.81
CA PHE A 229 -6.79 0.07 19.77
C PHE A 229 -8.22 -0.49 19.69
N GLY A 230 -8.65 -1.31 20.66
CA GLY A 230 -10.01 -1.85 20.71
C GLY A 230 -10.36 -2.81 19.56
N ILE A 231 -9.38 -3.49 19.00
CA ILE A 231 -9.52 -4.41 17.87
C ILE A 231 -9.87 -5.82 18.41
N PRO A 232 -10.99 -6.43 17.99
CA PRO A 232 -11.41 -7.76 18.45
C PRO A 232 -10.64 -8.90 17.76
N GLY A 233 -10.71 -10.11 18.34
CA GLY A 233 -10.21 -11.34 17.72
C GLY A 233 -8.74 -11.67 18.01
N ALA A 234 -8.16 -11.10 19.05
CA ALA A 234 -6.78 -11.42 19.47
C ALA A 234 -6.70 -12.82 20.11
N GLU A 235 -7.81 -13.30 20.66
CA GLU A 235 -8.02 -14.60 21.27
C GLU A 235 -8.22 -15.75 20.26
N ILE A 236 -8.41 -15.41 18.97
CA ILE A 236 -8.68 -16.37 17.91
C ILE A 236 -7.36 -16.90 17.34
N GLU A 237 -7.24 -18.23 17.24
CA GLU A 237 -6.11 -18.91 16.59
C GLU A 237 -6.60 -19.77 15.42
N PHE A 238 -6.10 -19.48 14.22
CA PHE A 238 -6.31 -20.31 13.05
C PHE A 238 -5.36 -21.50 13.03
N ARG A 239 -5.90 -22.64 12.61
CA ARG A 239 -5.14 -23.86 12.36
C ARG A 239 -5.40 -24.34 10.94
N ARG A 240 -4.39 -24.96 10.35
CA ARG A 240 -4.55 -25.59 9.04
C ARG A 240 -5.64 -26.66 9.12
N LYS A 241 -6.60 -26.59 8.20
CA LYS A 241 -7.61 -27.63 8.03
C LYS A 241 -6.91 -28.96 7.72
N ARG A 242 -7.19 -29.98 8.53
CA ARG A 242 -6.68 -31.34 8.28
C ARG A 242 -7.42 -31.91 7.08
N ILE A 243 -6.67 -32.42 6.11
CA ILE A 243 -7.23 -33.11 4.95
C ILE A 243 -7.35 -34.58 5.33
N GLU A 244 -8.59 -35.09 5.41
CA GLU A 244 -8.80 -36.52 5.59
C GLU A 244 -8.42 -37.27 4.31
N PRO A 245 -7.71 -38.40 4.41
CA PRO A 245 -7.34 -39.17 3.24
C PRO A 245 -8.60 -39.66 2.53
N LEU A 246 -8.58 -39.62 1.19
CA LEU A 246 -9.68 -40.18 0.41
C LEU A 246 -9.89 -41.66 0.79
N PRO A 247 -11.15 -42.12 0.86
CA PRO A 247 -11.45 -43.51 1.18
C PRO A 247 -10.67 -44.47 0.28
N TYR A 248 -10.11 -45.53 0.86
CA TYR A 248 -9.35 -46.52 0.13
C TYR A 248 -10.21 -47.17 -0.96
N LYS A 249 -9.95 -46.85 -2.23
CA LYS A 249 -10.61 -47.51 -3.37
C LYS A 249 -9.95 -48.87 -3.60
N ARG A 250 -10.58 -49.95 -3.12
CA ARG A 250 -10.25 -51.31 -3.58
C ARG A 250 -10.55 -51.40 -5.07
N ARG A 251 -9.57 -51.82 -5.86
CA ARG A 251 -9.77 -52.21 -7.25
C ARG A 251 -10.61 -53.49 -7.20
N ASN A 252 -11.88 -53.47 -7.60
CA ASN A 252 -12.65 -54.70 -7.75
C ASN A 252 -12.06 -55.47 -8.94
N PRO A 253 -11.35 -56.60 -8.71
CA PRO A 253 -10.94 -57.43 -9.83
C PRO A 253 -12.20 -58.02 -10.47
N SER A 254 -12.16 -58.25 -11.78
CA SER A 254 -13.23 -58.85 -12.57
C SER A 254 -13.65 -60.26 -12.13
N SER A 255 -13.00 -60.84 -11.12
CA SER A 255 -13.30 -62.17 -10.56
C SER A 255 -14.44 -62.20 -9.54
N PHE A 256 -15.17 -61.09 -9.33
CA PHE A 256 -16.32 -61.00 -8.43
C PHE A 256 -17.66 -60.82 -9.19
N ARG A 257 -17.76 -61.28 -10.44
CA ARG A 257 -19.03 -61.42 -11.17
C ARG A 257 -19.39 -62.89 -11.35
#